data_AF-W9UW15-F1
#
_entry.id   AF-W9UW15-F1
#
_cell.length_a   1.000
_cell.length_b   1.000
_cell.length_c   1.000
_cell.angle_alpha   90.00
_cell.angle_beta   90.00
_cell.angle_gamma   90.00
#
_symmetry.space_group_name_H-M   'P 1'
#
loop_
_entity.id
_entity.type
_entity.pdbx_description
1 polymer ?
#
loop_
_entity_poly.entity_id
_entity_poly.type
_entity_poly.pdbx_seq_one_letter_code
_entity_poly.pdbx_strand_id
1 'polypeptide(L)'
;MNKKILIVLVMGLLIVLSGMLWNITRDHSIRKVEMEYEEFKVLAEQHFDTIYSDIWFSPPSTDFFQEIRQNPSGWSFLVRQLVADPSVALGVKAGASAAMLDLPPDQLAEFLEFLLTLAYSDQNIMRIASSVAFNSLRGAQGILPGMLPDGSIFDHSHRPAVRRVLQRMWEHPAFPQTIREGDNDLTDLFRGR
;
A
#
# COMPACT_ATOMS: atom_id res chain seq x y z
N MET A 1 -13.22 -46.25 -26.40
CA MET A 1 -13.16 -45.69 -25.02
C MET A 1 -14.54 -45.82 -24.39
N ASN A 2 -14.65 -46.47 -23.22
CA ASN A 2 -15.95 -46.77 -22.59
C ASN A 2 -16.64 -45.48 -22.12
N LYS A 3 -17.94 -45.30 -22.44
CA LYS A 3 -18.76 -44.15 -22.01
C LYS A 3 -18.66 -43.87 -20.50
N LYS A 4 -18.52 -44.92 -19.70
CA LYS A 4 -18.35 -44.81 -18.24
C LYS A 4 -17.05 -44.10 -17.83
N ILE A 5 -15.95 -44.33 -18.55
CA ILE A 5 -14.64 -43.71 -18.27
C ILE A 5 -14.67 -42.22 -18.63
N LEU A 6 -15.33 -41.87 -19.73
CA LEU A 6 -15.50 -40.48 -20.15
C LEU A 6 -16.30 -39.66 -19.13
N ILE A 7 -17.37 -40.24 -18.56
CA ILE A 7 -18.19 -39.56 -17.54
C ILE A 7 -17.38 -39.28 -16.27
N VAL A 8 -16.58 -40.27 -15.82
CA VAL A 8 -15.74 -40.11 -14.61
C VAL A 8 -14.68 -39.02 -14.82
N LEU A 9 -14.05 -38.96 -16.00
CA LEU A 9 -13.07 -37.93 -16.33
C LEU A 9 -13.71 -36.53 -16.39
N VAL A 10 -14.90 -36.41 -16.97
CA VAL A 10 -15.62 -35.13 -17.04
C VAL A 10 -16.05 -34.66 -15.65
N MET A 11 -16.52 -35.56 -14.78
CA MET A 11 -16.86 -35.20 -13.40
C MET A 11 -15.63 -34.80 -12.58
N GLY A 12 -14.50 -35.50 -12.73
CA GLY A 12 -13.24 -35.12 -12.09
C GLY A 12 -12.76 -33.73 -12.54
N LEU A 13 -12.85 -33.44 -13.84
CA LEU A 13 -12.51 -32.13 -14.38
C LEU A 13 -13.42 -31.02 -13.84
N LEU A 14 -14.74 -31.27 -13.73
CA LEU A 14 -15.70 -30.31 -13.18
C LEU A 14 -15.47 -30.03 -11.69
N ILE A 15 -15.04 -31.03 -10.91
CA ILE A 15 -14.68 -30.85 -9.49
C ILE A 15 -13.41 -30.01 -9.37
N VAL A 16 -12.40 -30.26 -10.21
CA VAL A 16 -11.17 -29.45 -10.23
C VAL A 16 -11.46 -28.01 -10.66
N LEU A 17 -12.26 -27.82 -11.71
CA LEU A 17 -12.64 -26.49 -12.21
C LEU A 17 -13.50 -25.71 -11.22
N SER A 18 -14.42 -26.38 -10.50
CA SER A 18 -15.19 -25.74 -9.43
C SER A 18 -14.34 -25.42 -8.20
N GLY A 19 -13.36 -26.25 -7.85
CA GLY A 19 -12.37 -25.95 -6.80
C GLY A 19 -11.45 -24.78 -7.16
N MET A 20 -11.05 -24.67 -8.43
CA MET A 20 -10.27 -23.53 -8.93
C MET A 20 -11.12 -22.25 -8.98
N LEU A 21 -12.38 -22.34 -9.45
CA LEU A 21 -13.30 -21.20 -9.37
C LEU A 21 -13.56 -20.79 -7.92
N TRP A 22 -13.70 -21.74 -6.98
CA TRP A 22 -13.89 -21.44 -5.56
C TRP A 22 -12.67 -20.76 -4.93
N ASN A 23 -11.45 -21.05 -5.40
CA ASN A 23 -10.25 -20.31 -4.97
C ASN A 23 -10.17 -18.90 -5.60
N ILE A 24 -10.69 -18.71 -6.81
CA ILE A 24 -10.75 -17.40 -7.48
C ILE A 24 -11.90 -16.54 -6.94
N THR A 25 -13.01 -17.16 -6.53
CA THR A 25 -14.17 -16.52 -5.91
C THR A 25 -14.14 -16.63 -4.39
N ARG A 26 -13.02 -17.05 -3.79
CA ARG A 26 -12.77 -16.91 -2.34
C ARG A 26 -12.59 -15.42 -2.08
N ASP A 27 -13.73 -14.76 -2.08
CA ASP A 27 -14.08 -13.73 -1.14
C ASP A 27 -12.99 -12.67 -0.99
N HIS A 28 -13.18 -11.55 -1.68
CA HIS A 28 -12.63 -10.26 -1.21
C HIS A 28 -13.28 -9.85 0.14
N SER A 29 -13.84 -10.79 0.92
CA SER A 29 -13.98 -10.61 2.34
C SER A 29 -12.58 -10.41 2.88
N ILE A 30 -12.33 -9.16 3.26
CA ILE A 30 -11.16 -8.72 3.98
C ILE A 30 -10.89 -9.78 5.03
N ARG A 31 -9.87 -10.64 4.81
CA ARG A 31 -9.47 -11.61 5.82
C ARG A 31 -8.99 -10.74 6.97
N LYS A 32 -9.82 -10.62 8.00
CA LYS A 32 -9.49 -9.81 9.16
C LYS A 32 -8.20 -10.39 9.72
N VAL A 33 -7.22 -9.53 9.83
CA VAL A 33 -6.00 -9.85 10.56
C VAL A 33 -6.42 -9.98 12.02
N GLU A 34 -6.21 -11.17 12.60
CA GLU A 34 -6.57 -11.47 14.00
C GLU A 34 -5.49 -11.05 15.00
N MET A 35 -4.52 -10.24 14.55
CA MET A 35 -3.39 -9.74 15.34
C MET A 35 -3.80 -8.50 16.13
N GLU A 36 -3.41 -8.46 17.41
CA GLU A 36 -3.58 -7.29 18.26
C GLU A 36 -2.54 -6.21 17.95
N TYR A 37 -2.87 -4.96 18.25
CA TYR A 37 -2.01 -3.81 17.92
C TYR A 37 -0.61 -3.90 18.53
N GLU A 38 -0.48 -4.30 19.79
CA GLU A 38 0.83 -4.37 20.45
C GLU A 38 1.72 -5.44 19.83
N GLU A 39 1.14 -6.56 19.39
CA GLU A 39 1.87 -7.60 18.67
C GLU A 39 2.33 -7.09 17.29
N PHE A 40 1.41 -6.42 16.57
CA PHE A 40 1.72 -5.80 15.29
C PHE A 40 2.84 -4.77 15.39
N LYS A 41 2.81 -3.92 16.41
CA LYS A 41 3.81 -2.89 16.65
C LYS A 41 5.20 -3.50 16.87
N VAL A 42 5.30 -4.51 17.71
CA VAL A 42 6.56 -5.21 17.97
C VAL A 42 7.12 -5.81 16.68
N LEU A 43 6.29 -6.46 15.87
CA LEU A 43 6.71 -7.00 14.57
C LEU A 43 7.14 -5.90 13.61
N ALA A 44 6.41 -4.79 13.54
CA ALA A 44 6.75 -3.65 12.72
C ALA A 44 8.11 -3.06 13.11
N GLU A 45 8.39 -2.89 14.40
CA GLU A 45 9.67 -2.38 14.92
C GLU A 45 10.84 -3.35 14.70
N GLN A 46 10.57 -4.66 14.59
CA GLN A 46 11.58 -5.66 14.26
C GLN A 46 11.89 -5.72 12.75
N HIS A 47 10.88 -5.50 11.91
CA HIS A 47 10.97 -5.73 10.47
C HIS A 47 11.15 -4.46 9.63
N PHE A 48 10.88 -3.28 10.17
CA PHE A 48 11.04 -2.00 9.48
C PHE A 48 12.14 -1.15 10.13
N ASP A 49 12.91 -0.46 9.29
CA ASP A 49 14.03 0.37 9.75
C ASP A 49 13.54 1.63 10.47
N THR A 50 14.31 2.09 11.45
CA THR A 50 14.12 3.37 12.14
C THR A 50 14.74 4.54 11.38
N ILE A 51 15.72 4.29 10.49
CA ILE A 51 16.42 5.31 9.70
C ILE A 51 15.55 5.70 8.49
N TYR A 52 15.22 6.98 8.40
CA TYR A 52 14.41 7.54 7.32
C TYR A 52 15.26 8.41 6.39
N SER A 53 15.65 7.89 5.23
CA SER A 53 16.19 8.72 4.14
C SER A 53 15.92 8.20 2.74
N ASP A 54 15.80 6.90 2.58
CA ASP A 54 15.18 6.21 1.46
C ASP A 54 14.59 4.96 2.10
N ILE A 55 13.37 4.52 1.74
CA ILE A 55 12.86 3.29 2.36
C ILE A 55 13.70 2.14 1.82
N TRP A 56 14.73 1.81 2.59
CA TRP A 56 15.64 0.73 2.34
C TRP A 56 15.24 -0.36 3.31
N PHE A 57 14.49 -1.34 2.82
CA PHE A 57 14.24 -2.52 3.63
C PHE A 57 15.48 -3.42 3.49
N SER A 58 16.06 -3.84 4.61
CA SER A 58 17.14 -4.83 4.63
C SER A 58 16.73 -6.00 5.53
N PRO A 59 16.25 -7.12 4.95
CA PRO A 59 16.10 -7.38 3.53
C PRO A 59 14.94 -6.61 2.88
N PRO A 60 14.99 -6.34 1.55
CA PRO A 60 13.98 -5.58 0.79
C PRO A 60 12.55 -6.17 0.77
N SER A 61 12.36 -7.29 1.47
CA SER A 61 11.20 -8.16 1.43
C SER A 61 11.20 -9.05 2.67
N THR A 62 10.98 -8.48 3.85
CA THR A 62 10.66 -9.33 5.01
C THR A 62 9.37 -10.10 4.70
N ASP A 63 9.26 -11.34 5.16
CA ASP A 63 8.03 -12.14 4.95
C ASP A 63 6.81 -11.38 5.49
N PHE A 64 6.99 -10.65 6.60
CA PHE A 64 5.98 -9.78 7.18
C PHE A 64 5.55 -8.64 6.25
N PHE A 65 6.48 -7.95 5.59
CA PHE A 65 6.14 -6.93 4.59
C PHE A 65 5.33 -7.52 3.43
N GLN A 66 5.72 -8.70 2.94
CA GLN A 66 5.01 -9.38 1.86
C GLN A 66 3.62 -9.85 2.29
N GLU A 67 3.47 -10.31 3.53
CA GLU A 67 2.18 -10.67 4.12
C GLU A 67 1.22 -9.48 4.15
N ILE A 68 1.72 -8.29 4.54
CA ILE A 68 0.91 -7.07 4.51
C ILE A 68 0.49 -6.72 3.07
N ARG A 69 1.42 -6.78 2.12
CA ARG A 69 1.16 -6.48 0.69
C ARG A 69 0.21 -7.46 0.00
N GLN A 70 0.11 -8.70 0.47
CA GLN A 70 -0.83 -9.68 -0.08
C GLN A 70 -2.28 -9.39 0.34
N ASN A 71 -2.50 -8.67 1.45
CA ASN A 71 -3.83 -8.30 1.94
C ASN A 71 -3.83 -6.90 2.58
N PRO A 72 -3.45 -5.84 1.86
CA PRO A 72 -3.21 -4.53 2.45
C PRO A 72 -4.48 -3.95 3.10
N SER A 73 -5.66 -4.26 2.54
CA SER A 73 -6.95 -3.89 3.11
C SER A 73 -7.19 -4.50 4.49
N GLY A 74 -6.78 -5.75 4.72
CA GLY A 74 -6.90 -6.42 6.02
C GLY A 74 -5.99 -5.84 7.10
N TRP A 75 -4.83 -5.32 6.69
CA TRP A 75 -3.84 -4.71 7.59
C TRP A 75 -4.01 -3.20 7.78
N SER A 76 -4.82 -2.54 6.94
CA SER A 76 -4.93 -1.06 6.93
C SER A 76 -5.27 -0.46 8.29
N PHE A 77 -6.11 -1.13 9.09
CA PHE A 77 -6.46 -0.66 10.43
C PHE A 77 -5.24 -0.60 11.36
N LEU A 78 -4.47 -1.69 11.45
CA LEU A 78 -3.28 -1.78 12.29
C LEU A 78 -2.18 -0.83 11.81
N VAL A 79 -2.01 -0.69 10.49
CA VAL A 79 -1.07 0.27 9.91
C VAL A 79 -1.46 1.71 10.26
N ARG A 80 -2.75 2.08 10.21
CA ARG A 80 -3.22 3.40 10.63
C ARG A 80 -2.95 3.65 12.11
N GLN A 81 -3.19 2.66 12.98
CA GLN A 81 -2.87 2.79 14.41
C GLN A 81 -1.37 3.03 14.63
N LEU A 82 -0.52 2.25 13.95
CA LEU A 82 0.94 2.39 14.05
C LEU A 82 1.44 3.75 13.57
N VAL A 83 0.89 4.26 12.47
CA VAL A 83 1.25 5.59 11.96
C VAL A 83 0.82 6.70 12.91
N ALA A 84 -0.35 6.56 13.54
CA ALA A 84 -0.85 7.51 14.53
C ALA A 84 -0.13 7.45 15.89
N ASP A 85 0.55 6.34 16.22
CA ASP A 85 1.25 6.18 17.50
C ASP A 85 2.49 7.08 17.58
N PRO A 86 2.54 8.06 18.52
CA PRO A 86 3.66 8.98 18.64
C PRO A 86 4.95 8.33 19.16
N SER A 87 4.86 7.13 19.75
CA SER A 87 6.03 6.40 20.26
C SER A 87 6.77 5.60 19.19
N VAL A 88 6.14 5.38 18.03
CA VAL A 88 6.75 4.63 16.92
C VAL A 88 7.65 5.55 16.10
N ALA A 89 8.86 5.06 15.78
CA ALA A 89 9.82 5.80 14.96
C ALA A 89 9.28 6.07 13.54
N LEU A 90 9.63 7.22 12.97
CA LEU A 90 9.15 7.63 11.64
C LEU A 90 9.49 6.62 10.53
N GLY A 91 10.67 6.00 10.58
CA GLY A 91 11.08 4.97 9.62
C GLY A 91 10.15 3.75 9.63
N VAL A 92 9.74 3.30 10.83
CA VAL A 92 8.83 2.16 11.00
C VAL A 92 7.45 2.49 10.43
N LYS A 93 6.94 3.71 10.70
CA LYS A 93 5.69 4.22 10.11
C LYS A 93 5.75 4.23 8.59
N ALA A 94 6.88 4.67 8.03
CA ALA A 94 7.09 4.73 6.60
C ALA A 94 7.13 3.34 5.96
N GLY A 95 7.85 2.39 6.57
CA GLY A 95 7.95 1.00 6.11
C GLY A 95 6.59 0.31 6.06
N ALA A 96 5.78 0.46 7.11
CA ALA A 96 4.41 -0.07 7.12
C ALA A 96 3.50 0.62 6.09
N SER A 97 3.64 1.93 5.92
CA SER A 97 2.87 2.71 4.93
C SER A 97 3.22 2.33 3.48
N ALA A 98 4.43 1.85 3.23
CA ALA A 98 4.84 1.39 1.89
C ALA A 98 4.00 0.21 1.41
N ALA A 99 3.61 -0.70 2.31
CA ALA A 99 2.76 -1.84 1.96
C ALA A 99 1.33 -1.44 1.59
N MET A 100 0.89 -0.24 2.02
CA MET A 100 -0.44 0.30 1.68
C MET A 100 -0.53 0.77 0.23
N LEU A 101 0.58 0.81 -0.51
CA LEU A 101 0.56 1.10 -1.93
C LEU A 101 -0.25 0.08 -2.73
N ASP A 102 -0.40 -1.17 -2.29
CA ASP A 102 -1.22 -2.14 -3.02
C ASP A 102 -2.73 -2.07 -2.64
N LEU A 103 -3.15 -1.07 -1.86
CA LEU A 103 -4.56 -0.86 -1.55
C LEU A 103 -5.40 -0.59 -2.80
N PRO A 104 -6.68 -1.00 -2.80
CA PRO A 104 -7.64 -0.55 -3.81
C PRO A 104 -7.69 0.99 -3.89
N PRO A 105 -7.97 1.57 -5.07
CA PRO A 105 -7.87 3.01 -5.32
C PRO A 105 -8.57 3.89 -4.28
N ASP A 106 -9.80 3.55 -3.92
CA ASP A 106 -10.60 4.34 -2.97
C ASP A 106 -10.02 4.25 -1.54
N GLN A 107 -9.56 3.07 -1.13
CA GLN A 107 -8.93 2.85 0.18
C GLN A 107 -7.56 3.54 0.27
N LEU A 108 -6.81 3.58 -0.83
CA LEU A 108 -5.57 4.34 -0.92
C LEU A 108 -5.83 5.84 -0.77
N ALA A 109 -6.89 6.37 -1.41
CA ALA A 109 -7.30 7.77 -1.23
C ALA A 109 -7.65 8.07 0.23
N GLU A 110 -8.41 7.20 0.89
CA GLU A 110 -8.75 7.31 2.32
C GLU A 110 -7.52 7.19 3.22
N PHE A 111 -6.52 6.40 2.84
CA PHE A 111 -5.27 6.29 3.58
C PHE A 111 -4.42 7.55 3.44
N LEU A 112 -4.28 8.08 2.23
CA LEU A 112 -3.61 9.36 1.98
C LEU A 112 -4.30 10.50 2.75
N GLU A 113 -5.63 10.56 2.71
CA GLU A 113 -6.41 11.56 3.44
C GLU A 113 -6.16 11.51 4.96
N PHE A 114 -6.05 10.30 5.51
CA PHE A 114 -5.67 10.08 6.90
C PHE A 114 -4.26 10.60 7.21
N LEU A 115 -3.27 10.32 6.34
CA LEU A 115 -1.91 10.84 6.50
C LEU A 115 -1.88 12.36 6.46
N LEU A 116 -2.63 12.99 5.55
CA LEU A 116 -2.74 14.45 5.47
C LEU A 116 -3.36 15.04 6.74
N THR A 117 -4.39 14.38 7.29
CA THR A 117 -5.00 14.81 8.56
C THR A 117 -3.98 14.76 9.69
N LEU A 118 -3.17 13.70 9.79
CA LEU A 118 -2.09 13.61 10.78
C LEU A 118 -0.99 14.64 10.55
N ALA A 119 -0.70 15.02 9.29
CA ALA A 119 0.33 15.98 8.95
C ALA A 119 0.08 17.40 9.49
N TYR A 120 -1.16 17.73 9.88
CA TYR A 120 -1.45 18.96 10.63
C TYR A 120 -0.85 18.95 12.04
N SER A 121 -0.71 17.78 12.65
CA SER A 121 -0.17 17.59 14.01
C SER A 121 1.31 17.22 14.03
N ASP A 122 1.78 16.48 13.03
CA ASP A 122 3.18 16.11 12.85
C ASP A 122 3.58 16.28 11.38
N GLN A 123 4.31 17.36 11.09
CA GLN A 123 4.73 17.70 9.73
C GLN A 123 5.61 16.61 9.09
N ASN A 124 6.28 15.76 9.88
CA ASN A 124 7.09 14.67 9.33
C ASN A 124 6.25 13.62 8.61
N ILE A 125 4.97 13.47 8.97
CA ILE A 125 4.03 12.56 8.30
C ILE A 125 3.80 12.99 6.84
N MET A 126 3.96 14.28 6.52
CA MET A 126 3.87 14.75 5.13
C MET A 126 4.90 14.06 4.22
N ARG A 127 6.08 13.71 4.74
CA ARG A 127 7.09 12.99 3.97
C ARG A 127 6.59 11.60 3.59
N ILE A 128 5.93 10.90 4.51
CA ILE A 128 5.28 9.60 4.25
C ILE A 128 4.14 9.74 3.24
N ALA A 129 3.25 10.72 3.43
CA ALA A 129 2.13 10.99 2.52
C ALA A 129 2.62 11.24 1.09
N SER A 130 3.65 12.07 0.94
CA SER A 130 4.32 12.34 -0.33
C SER A 130 4.87 11.05 -0.93
N SER A 131 5.62 10.24 -0.18
CA SER A 131 6.18 8.98 -0.68
C SER A 131 5.10 7.99 -1.16
N VAL A 132 3.97 7.91 -0.46
CA VAL A 132 2.83 7.07 -0.88
C VAL A 132 2.17 7.65 -2.14
N ALA A 133 1.94 8.96 -2.19
CA ALA A 133 1.29 9.63 -3.31
C ALA A 133 2.06 9.51 -4.64
N PHE A 134 3.39 9.64 -4.57
CA PHE A 134 4.29 9.51 -5.72
C PHE A 134 4.68 8.07 -6.04
N ASN A 135 4.13 7.09 -5.31
CA ASN A 135 4.48 5.68 -5.47
C ASN A 135 6.00 5.43 -5.35
N SER A 136 6.74 6.32 -4.67
CA SER A 136 8.21 6.30 -4.62
C SER A 136 8.72 5.04 -3.90
N LEU A 137 7.85 4.38 -3.15
CA LEU A 137 8.15 3.18 -2.37
C LEU A 137 7.92 1.88 -3.16
N ARG A 138 7.12 1.92 -4.23
CA ARG A 138 7.02 0.80 -5.19
C ARG A 138 8.17 0.82 -6.18
N GLY A 139 8.78 1.98 -6.44
CA GLY A 139 9.99 2.11 -7.28
C GLY A 139 11.31 1.94 -6.51
N ALA A 140 11.27 1.93 -5.17
CA ALA A 140 12.46 1.76 -4.34
C ALA A 140 12.99 0.31 -4.41
N GLN A 141 14.31 0.19 -4.41
CA GLN A 141 15.10 -1.04 -4.51
C GLN A 141 14.48 -2.20 -3.69
N GLY A 142 14.32 -3.38 -4.29
CA GLY A 142 13.84 -4.56 -3.56
C GLY A 142 12.73 -5.40 -4.17
N ILE A 143 12.23 -4.99 -5.32
CA ILE A 143 11.14 -5.70 -6.00
C ILE A 143 11.66 -7.02 -6.55
N LEU A 144 11.03 -8.13 -6.17
CA LEU A 144 11.35 -9.46 -6.72
C LEU A 144 10.96 -9.53 -8.21
N PRO A 145 11.67 -10.33 -9.03
CA PRO A 145 11.29 -10.57 -10.42
C PRO A 145 9.82 -11.00 -10.55
N GLY A 146 9.04 -10.32 -11.40
CA GLY A 146 7.62 -10.59 -11.62
C GLY A 146 6.65 -9.72 -10.80
N MET A 147 7.15 -9.00 -9.80
CA MET A 147 6.42 -7.88 -9.20
C MET A 147 6.68 -6.65 -10.08
N LEU A 148 5.65 -6.09 -10.70
CA LEU A 148 5.83 -4.88 -11.51
C LEU A 148 6.09 -3.68 -10.57
N PRO A 149 7.22 -2.97 -10.69
CA PRO A 149 7.21 -1.53 -10.53
C PRO A 149 6.37 -1.02 -11.69
N ASP A 150 5.06 -0.90 -11.52
CA ASP A 150 4.39 0.04 -12.39
C ASP A 150 4.87 1.42 -11.93
N GLY A 151 5.86 1.95 -12.65
CA GLY A 151 6.14 3.37 -12.67
C GLY A 151 4.98 4.15 -13.30
N SER A 152 3.83 3.49 -13.55
CA SER A 152 2.57 4.17 -13.55
C SER A 152 2.50 4.87 -12.20
N ILE A 153 2.72 6.19 -12.23
CA ILE A 153 1.96 7.09 -11.37
C ILE A 153 0.59 6.44 -11.37
N PHE A 154 0.20 5.84 -10.24
CA PHE A 154 -1.14 5.34 -10.01
C PHE A 154 -2.04 6.18 -10.88
N ASP A 155 -2.70 5.62 -11.91
CA ASP A 155 -3.31 6.45 -12.94
C ASP A 155 -4.37 7.37 -12.30
N HIS A 156 -3.89 8.51 -11.79
CA HIS A 156 -4.57 9.43 -10.88
C HIS A 156 -5.44 10.34 -11.73
N SER A 157 -5.07 10.46 -13.02
CA SER A 157 -5.80 11.18 -14.05
C SER A 157 -7.20 10.59 -14.27
N HIS A 158 -7.38 9.27 -14.07
CA HIS A 158 -8.68 8.60 -14.16
C HIS A 158 -9.36 8.31 -12.80
N ARG A 159 -8.85 8.85 -11.69
CA ARG A 159 -9.35 8.59 -10.31
C ARG A 159 -9.70 9.87 -9.56
N PRO A 160 -10.93 10.39 -9.68
CA PRO A 160 -11.32 11.69 -9.14
C PRO A 160 -11.12 11.85 -7.62
N ALA A 161 -11.28 10.76 -6.85
CA ALA A 161 -11.09 10.78 -5.40
C ALA A 161 -9.62 11.04 -5.02
N VAL A 162 -8.69 10.31 -5.63
CA VAL A 162 -7.25 10.47 -5.35
C VAL A 162 -6.76 11.85 -5.78
N ARG A 163 -7.20 12.35 -6.96
CA ARG A 163 -6.84 13.70 -7.43
C ARG A 163 -7.18 14.79 -6.42
N ARG A 164 -8.34 14.73 -5.76
CA ARG A 164 -8.73 15.71 -4.72
C ARG A 164 -7.79 15.65 -3.51
N VAL A 165 -7.38 14.46 -3.09
CA VAL A 165 -6.44 14.27 -1.98
C VAL A 165 -5.06 14.81 -2.36
N LEU A 166 -4.58 14.55 -3.58
CA LEU A 166 -3.32 15.09 -4.10
C LEU A 166 -3.33 16.62 -4.18
N GLN A 167 -4.45 17.23 -4.58
CA GLN A 167 -4.61 18.68 -4.58
C GLN A 167 -4.52 19.23 -3.15
N ARG A 168 -5.23 18.61 -2.19
CA ARG A 168 -5.14 19.02 -0.78
C ARG A 168 -3.76 18.83 -0.19
N MET A 169 -3.04 17.78 -0.59
CA MET A 169 -1.64 17.59 -0.22
C MET A 169 -0.77 18.71 -0.78
N TRP A 170 -0.92 19.05 -2.07
CA TRP A 170 -0.20 20.14 -2.71
C TRP A 170 -0.44 21.48 -2.02
N GLU A 171 -1.67 21.76 -1.61
CA GLU A 171 -2.08 22.98 -0.90
C GLU A 171 -1.71 22.97 0.60
N HIS A 172 -1.31 21.82 1.16
CA HIS A 172 -1.08 21.67 2.60
C HIS A 172 0.12 22.52 3.08
N PRO A 173 0.03 23.21 4.24
CA PRO A 173 1.12 24.07 4.74
C PRO A 173 2.44 23.34 5.00
N ALA A 174 2.37 22.07 5.40
CA ALA A 174 3.55 21.23 5.63
C ALA A 174 4.17 20.63 4.36
N PHE A 175 3.57 20.83 3.18
CA PHE A 175 4.10 20.27 1.94
C PHE A 175 5.43 20.95 1.58
N PRO A 176 6.52 20.19 1.31
CA PRO A 176 7.85 20.78 1.12
C PRO A 176 7.89 21.76 -0.06
N GLN A 177 8.30 23.00 0.22
CA GLN A 177 8.39 24.05 -0.80
C GLN A 177 9.37 23.69 -1.93
N THR A 178 10.46 22.99 -1.62
CA THR A 178 11.43 22.49 -2.60
C THR A 178 10.81 21.52 -3.61
N ILE A 179 9.82 20.73 -3.19
CA ILE A 179 9.05 19.85 -4.08
C ILE A 179 8.10 20.68 -4.94
N ARG A 180 7.50 21.75 -4.42
CA ARG A 180 6.62 22.63 -5.23
C ARG A 180 7.35 23.39 -6.34
N GLU A 181 8.61 23.68 -6.11
CA GLU A 181 9.41 24.49 -7.03
C GLU A 181 10.10 23.64 -8.11
N GLY A 182 10.29 22.34 -7.86
CA GLY A 182 10.95 21.40 -8.77
C GLY A 182 10.05 20.85 -9.88
N ASP A 183 10.65 20.07 -10.78
CA ASP A 183 9.96 19.41 -11.89
C ASP A 183 9.56 17.99 -11.47
N ASN A 184 8.41 17.85 -10.81
CA ASN A 184 7.82 16.56 -10.48
C ASN A 184 6.35 16.49 -10.87
N ASP A 185 5.81 15.27 -10.90
CA ASP A 185 4.47 14.97 -11.41
C ASP A 185 3.34 15.77 -10.72
N LEU A 186 3.47 16.11 -9.43
CA LEU A 186 2.46 16.96 -8.75
C LEU A 186 2.54 18.41 -9.19
N THR A 187 3.77 18.90 -9.38
CA THR A 187 4.01 20.23 -9.89
C THR A 187 3.45 20.36 -11.30
N ASP A 188 3.69 19.38 -12.17
CA ASP A 188 3.10 19.33 -13.51
C ASP A 188 1.56 19.26 -13.47
N LEU A 189 1.00 18.52 -12.49
CA LEU A 189 -0.44 18.34 -12.36
C LEU A 189 -1.19 19.61 -11.88
N PHE A 190 -0.55 20.46 -11.07
CA PHE A 190 -1.22 21.56 -10.37
C PHE A 190 -0.61 22.96 -10.56
N ARG A 191 0.64 23.13 -11.03
CA ARG A 191 1.24 24.46 -11.26
C ARG A 191 0.66 25.18 -12.50
N GLY A 192 0.10 24.43 -13.44
CA GLY A 192 -0.40 24.92 -14.74
C GLY A 192 -1.91 25.15 -14.85
N ARG A 193 -2.65 25.25 -13.74
CA ARG A 193 -4.10 25.48 -13.73
C ARG A 193 -4.51 26.53 -12.71
#